data_AF-A0A850WCU1-F1
#
_entry.id   AF-A0A850WCU1-F1
#
_cell.length_a   1.000
_cell.length_b   1.000
_cell.length_c   1.000
_cell.angle_alpha   90.00
_cell.angle_beta   90.00
_cell.angle_gamma   90.00
#
_symmetry.space_group_name_H-M   'P 1'
#
loop_
_entity.id
_entity.type
_entity.pdbx_description
1 polymer ?
#
loop_
_entity_poly.entity_id
_entity_poly.type
_entity_poly.pdbx_seq_one_letter_code
_entity_poly.pdbx_strand_id
1 'polypeptide(L)'
;RVAGGVTARPLVPAGAVKVTPGHSPPDLALARAHGLPLLSVIGDDGTMCPPGGGWLQGIHRFVAREKVVAALAERGLYRGTQDHAMTLPMCRYRCPLRVTLLGHVSG
;
A
#
# COMPACT_ATOMS: atom_id res chain seq x y z
N ARG A 1 2.82 4.45 17.52
CA ARG A 1 4.00 5.34 17.73
C ARG A 1 4.25 6.05 16.41
N VAL A 2 4.13 7.38 16.33
CA VAL A 2 4.53 8.14 15.14
C VAL A 2 6.05 8.23 15.17
N ALA A 3 6.73 7.67 14.16
CA ALA A 3 8.18 7.79 14.03
C ALA A 3 8.48 9.14 13.38
N GLY A 4 9.02 10.09 14.15
CA GLY A 4 9.47 11.37 13.65
C GLY A 4 10.83 11.22 12.97
N GLY A 5 10.83 11.21 11.64
CA GLY A 5 12.02 11.25 10.80
C GLY A 5 11.71 12.02 9.53
N VAL A 6 12.45 13.10 9.28
CA VAL A 6 12.24 13.95 8.10
C VAL A 6 12.77 13.23 6.86
N THR A 7 11.94 12.38 6.27
CA THR A 7 12.03 12.04 4.85
C THR A 7 10.84 12.69 4.16
N ALA A 8 10.78 14.02 4.24
CA ALA A 8 9.77 14.82 3.56
C ALA A 8 10.04 14.75 2.05
N ARG A 9 9.38 13.82 1.36
CA ARG A 9 9.27 13.90 -0.09
C ARG A 9 8.35 15.10 -0.37
N PRO A 10 8.80 16.15 -1.07
CA PRO A 10 8.11 17.45 -1.11
C PRO A 10 6.73 17.45 -1.80
N LEU A 11 6.23 16.28 -2.21
CA LEU A 11 5.01 16.09 -3.00
C LEU A 11 3.87 15.40 -2.23
N VAL A 12 4.03 15.02 -0.94
CA VAL A 12 2.93 14.43 -0.16
C VAL A 12 2.12 15.53 0.57
N PRO A 13 0.83 15.71 0.25
CA PRO A 13 0.02 16.83 0.78
C PRO A 13 -0.34 16.71 2.26
N ALA A 14 -0.34 15.50 2.82
CA ALA A 14 -0.57 15.28 4.24
C ALA A 14 0.78 15.14 4.93
N GLY A 15 1.09 15.98 5.91
CA GLY A 15 2.36 15.98 6.67
C GLY A 15 2.68 14.69 7.45
N ALA A 16 1.97 13.59 7.19
CA ALA A 16 2.22 12.25 7.69
C ALA A 16 2.03 11.22 6.57
N VAL A 17 2.93 10.23 6.51
CA VAL A 17 2.90 9.14 5.51
C VAL A 17 2.78 7.79 6.22
N LYS A 18 2.14 6.81 5.56
CA LYS A 18 2.16 5.42 6.02
C LYS A 18 3.58 4.85 5.88
N VAL A 19 4.00 4.02 6.83
CA VAL A 19 5.29 3.30 6.79
C VAL A 19 5.02 1.80 6.69
N THR A 20 5.54 1.17 5.64
CA THR A 20 5.33 -0.23 5.27
C THR A 20 6.67 -0.93 4.96
N PRO A 21 7.40 -1.39 5.99
CA PRO A 21 8.78 -1.87 5.85
C PRO A 21 8.96 -3.06 4.91
N GLY A 22 7.96 -3.95 4.84
CA GLY A 22 7.99 -5.14 3.97
C GLY A 22 7.68 -4.86 2.50
N HIS A 23 7.26 -3.64 2.13
CA HIS A 23 6.67 -3.35 0.81
C HIS A 23 7.20 -2.06 0.15
N SER A 24 8.11 -1.34 0.81
CA SER A 24 8.66 -0.08 0.32
C SER A 24 10.12 0.05 0.77
N PRO A 25 11.10 0.16 -0.16
CA PRO A 25 12.51 0.30 0.20
C PRO A 25 12.83 1.52 1.08
N PRO A 26 12.24 2.73 0.83
CA PRO A 26 12.39 3.86 1.75
C PRO A 26 11.90 3.55 3.17
N ASP A 27 10.75 2.87 3.28
CA ASP A 27 10.14 2.54 4.57
C ASP A 27 10.97 1.50 5.32
N LEU A 28 11.65 0.59 4.61
CA LEU A 28 12.56 -0.40 5.18
C LEU A 28 13.77 0.27 5.84
N ALA A 29 14.36 1.28 5.20
CA ALA A 29 15.48 2.04 5.77
C ALA A 29 15.06 2.77 7.04
N LEU A 30 13.88 3.41 7.00
CA LEU A 30 13.29 4.08 8.17
C LEU A 30 13.01 3.09 9.30
N ALA A 31 12.46 1.92 8.97
CA ALA A 31 12.18 0.86 9.94
C ALA A 31 13.45 0.36 10.64
N ARG A 32 14.53 0.14 9.90
CA ARG A 32 15.82 -0.25 10.46
C ARG A 32 16.39 0.82 11.38
N ALA A 33 16.30 2.09 10.99
CA ALA A 33 16.76 3.22 11.80
C ALA A 33 15.98 3.36 13.13
N HIS A 34 14.70 3.03 13.13
CA HIS A 34 13.81 3.15 14.30
C HIS A 34 13.51 1.82 15.00
N GLY A 35 14.16 0.72 14.61
CA GLY A 35 13.95 -0.62 15.19
C GLY A 35 12.51 -1.14 15.05
N LEU A 36 11.82 -0.80 13.96
CA LEU A 36 10.45 -1.27 13.70
C LEU A 36 10.48 -2.73 13.19
N PRO A 37 9.51 -3.56 13.61
CA PRO A 37 9.43 -4.94 13.15
C PRO A 37 9.15 -5.02 11.65
N LEU A 38 9.81 -5.94 10.97
CA LEU A 38 9.48 -6.29 9.59
C LEU A 38 8.29 -7.24 9.57
N LEU A 39 7.17 -6.75 9.04
CA LEU A 39 5.98 -7.55 8.79
C LEU A 39 5.62 -7.48 7.31
N SER A 40 5.39 -8.64 6.69
CA SER A 40 4.78 -8.73 5.37
C SER A 40 3.36 -9.30 5.46
N VAL A 41 2.42 -8.62 4.82
CA VAL A 41 1.01 -9.03 4.72
C VAL A 41 0.64 -9.56 3.34
N ILE A 42 1.59 -9.57 2.40
CA ILE A 42 1.41 -10.05 1.03
C ILE A 42 2.47 -11.12 0.78
N GLY A 43 2.03 -12.30 0.32
CA GLY A 43 2.90 -13.40 -0.07
C GLY A 43 3.53 -13.19 -1.45
N ASP A 44 4.48 -14.05 -1.80
CA ASP A 44 5.22 -13.97 -3.07
C ASP A 44 4.32 -14.18 -4.30
N ASP A 45 3.20 -14.89 -4.12
CA ASP A 45 2.15 -15.10 -5.12
C ASP A 45 1.16 -13.93 -5.23
N GLY A 46 1.29 -12.91 -4.38
CA GLY A 46 0.41 -11.75 -4.35
C GLY A 46 -0.89 -11.95 -3.58
N THR A 47 -1.03 -13.06 -2.85
CA THR A 47 -2.15 -13.29 -1.94
C THR A 47 -1.89 -12.66 -0.57
N MET A 48 -2.96 -12.34 0.15
CA MET A 48 -2.85 -11.76 1.49
C MET A 48 -2.57 -12.85 2.54
N CYS A 49 -1.59 -12.58 3.40
CA CYS A 49 -1.15 -13.46 4.48
C CYS A 49 -1.92 -13.18 5.80
N PRO A 50 -1.89 -14.12 6.77
CA PRO A 50 -2.60 -13.97 8.05
C PRO A 50 -2.37 -12.65 8.82
N PRO A 51 -1.16 -12.05 8.82
CA PRO A 51 -0.95 -10.78 9.50
C PRO A 51 -1.75 -9.60 8.91
N GLY A 52 -2.30 -9.73 7.70
CA GLY A 52 -3.20 -8.75 7.09
C GLY A 52 -4.62 -8.76 7.67
N GLY A 53 -4.92 -9.68 8.58
CA GLY A 53 -6.25 -9.91 9.14
C GLY A 53 -6.98 -11.06 8.45
N GLY A 54 -7.62 -11.93 9.23
CA GLY A 54 -8.22 -13.17 8.72
C GLY A 54 -9.27 -12.98 7.63
N TRP A 55 -9.97 -11.85 7.64
CA TRP A 55 -10.99 -11.49 6.63
C TRP A 55 -10.41 -11.15 5.24
N LEU A 56 -9.10 -10.95 5.14
CA LEU A 56 -8.38 -10.74 3.88
C LEU A 56 -7.57 -11.96 3.46
N GLN A 57 -7.36 -12.94 4.34
CA GLN A 57 -6.47 -14.06 4.07
C GLN A 57 -6.85 -14.84 2.79
N GLY A 58 -5.86 -15.15 1.96
CA GLY A 58 -6.03 -15.99 0.76
C GLY A 58 -6.65 -15.27 -0.45
N ILE A 59 -7.05 -14.00 -0.34
CA ILE A 59 -7.51 -13.22 -1.50
C ILE A 59 -6.34 -12.46 -2.14
N HIS A 60 -6.44 -12.19 -3.44
CA HIS A 60 -5.41 -11.46 -4.15
C HIS A 60 -5.42 -9.96 -3.79
N ARG A 61 -4.23 -9.33 -3.71
CA ARG A 61 -4.01 -7.96 -3.23
C ARG A 61 -4.91 -6.87 -3.85
N PHE A 62 -5.32 -7.02 -5.10
CA PHE A 62 -6.20 -6.04 -5.78
C PHE A 62 -7.64 -6.12 -5.24
N VAL A 63 -8.16 -7.32 -5.05
CA VAL A 63 -9.48 -7.53 -4.42
C VAL A 63 -9.45 -7.10 -2.96
N ALA A 64 -8.34 -7.39 -2.26
CA ALA A 64 -8.15 -6.93 -0.88
C ALA A 64 -8.22 -5.40 -0.76
N ARG A 65 -7.66 -4.66 -1.73
CA ARG A 65 -7.70 -3.20 -1.74
C ARG A 65 -9.14 -2.67 -1.75
N GLU A 66 -9.99 -3.21 -2.60
CA GLU A 66 -11.40 -2.80 -2.70
C GLU A 66 -12.14 -3.04 -1.38
N LYS A 67 -11.96 -4.23 -0.78
CA LYS A 67 -12.56 -4.56 0.51
C LYS A 67 -12.10 -3.65 1.64
N VAL A 68 -10.81 -3.28 1.66
CA VAL A 68 -10.27 -2.34 2.66
C VAL A 68 -10.86 -0.95 2.50
N VAL A 69 -11.02 -0.47 1.26
CA VAL A 69 -11.66 0.84 1.02
C VAL A 69 -13.11 0.82 1.49
N ALA A 70 -13.87 -0.23 1.19
CA ALA A 70 -15.24 -0.40 1.67
C ALA A 70 -15.32 -0.39 3.20
N ALA A 71 -14.48 -1.18 3.88
CA ALA A 71 -14.42 -1.23 5.33
C ALA A 71 -14.02 0.11 5.97
N LEU A 72 -13.13 0.89 5.34
CA LEU A 72 -12.79 2.24 5.80
C LEU A 72 -13.94 3.23 5.61
N ALA A 73 -14.71 3.10 4.54
CA ALA A 73 -15.88 3.92 4.26
C ALA A 73 -17.02 3.62 5.26
N GLU A 74 -17.32 2.35 5.53
CA GLU A 74 -18.30 1.92 6.53
C GLU A 74 -17.99 2.46 7.93
N ARG A 75 -16.70 2.59 8.27
CA ARG A 75 -16.24 3.12 9.57
C ARG A 75 -16.12 4.65 9.60
N GLY A 76 -16.43 5.34 8.51
CA GLY A 76 -16.29 6.80 8.41
C GLY A 76 -14.84 7.32 8.48
N LEU A 77 -13.85 6.44 8.27
CA LEU A 77 -12.42 6.79 8.31
C LEU A 77 -11.87 7.19 6.93
N TYR A 78 -12.60 6.89 5.87
CA TYR A 78 -12.23 7.23 4.50
C TYR A 78 -12.50 8.72 4.20
N ARG A 79 -11.47 9.45 3.76
CA ARG A 79 -11.53 10.91 3.49
C ARG A 79 -11.53 11.26 2.00
N GLY A 80 -11.56 10.25 1.11
CA GLY A 80 -11.56 10.43 -0.34
C GLY A 80 -10.31 9.86 -1.02
N THR A 81 -10.32 9.90 -2.35
CA THR A 81 -9.20 9.52 -3.22
C THR A 81 -8.94 10.63 -4.21
N GLN A 82 -7.67 10.80 -4.60
CA GLN A 82 -7.25 11.74 -5.64
C GLN A 82 -6.30 11.01 -6.58
N ASP A 83 -6.36 11.37 -7.86
CA ASP A 83 -5.46 10.79 -8.85
C ASP A 83 -4.04 11.28 -8.62
N HIS A 84 -3.11 10.32 -8.57
CA HIS A 84 -1.70 10.60 -8.39
C HIS A 84 -0.89 9.80 -9.40
N ALA A 85 -0.33 10.50 -10.38
CA ALA A 85 0.57 9.90 -11.35
C ALA A 85 1.85 9.44 -10.64
N MET A 86 2.18 8.16 -10.80
CA MET A 86 3.40 7.56 -10.25
C MET A 86 4.05 6.65 -11.28
N THR A 87 5.38 6.61 -11.27
CA THR A 87 6.14 5.65 -12.08
C THR A 87 6.08 4.29 -11.42
N LEU A 88 5.44 3.32 -12.08
CA LEU A 88 5.35 1.94 -11.60
C LEU A 88 6.48 1.11 -12.22
N PRO A 89 7.30 0.41 -11.40
CA PRO A 89 8.28 -0.51 -11.93
C PRO A 89 7.57 -1.72 -12.54
N MET A 90 7.77 -1.95 -13.83
CA MET A 90 7.21 -3.08 -14.56
C MET A 90 8.20 -4.25 -14.54
N CYS A 91 7.67 -5.48 -14.34
CA CYS A 91 8.49 -6.68 -14.41
C CYS A 91 9.11 -6.81 -15.82
N ARG A 92 10.45 -6.86 -15.87
CA ARG A 92 11.23 -6.95 -17.11
C ARG A 92 10.90 -8.19 -17.95
N TYR A 93 10.47 -9.28 -17.30
CA TYR A 93 10.18 -10.56 -17.93
C TYR A 93 8.73 -10.71 -18.41
N ARG A 94 7.98 -9.60 -18.53
CA ARG A 94 6.59 -9.55 -19.04
C ARG A 94 5.70 -10.61 -18.37
N CYS A 95 5.61 -10.53 -17.03
CA CYS A 95 4.65 -11.31 -16.27
C CYS A 95 3.21 -10.84 -16.60
N PRO A 96 2.22 -11.76 -16.75
CA PRO A 96 0.83 -11.41 -17.04
C PRO A 96 0.09 -10.66 -15.93
N LEU A 97 0.77 -10.29 -14.83
CA LEU A 97 0.24 -9.41 -13.78
C LEU A 97 -0.08 -8.03 -14.37
N ARG A 98 -1.29 -7.91 -14.92
CA ARG A 98 -1.86 -6.68 -15.49
C ARG A 98 -2.05 -5.66 -14.37
N VAL A 99 -1.13 -4.70 -14.29
CA VAL A 99 -1.39 -3.44 -13.59
C VAL A 99 -2.19 -2.58 -14.57
N THR A 100 -3.49 -2.81 -14.64
CA THR A 100 -4.37 -2.08 -15.54
C THR A 100 -4.48 -0.64 -15.03
N LEU A 101 -3.79 0.30 -15.69
CA LEU A 101 -4.09 1.73 -15.66
C LEU A 101 -5.40 1.93 -16.44
N LEU A 102 -6.55 1.67 -15.80
CA LEU A 102 -7.84 2.15 -16.31
C LEU A 102 -8.56 2.86 -15.16
N GLY A 103 -8.23 4.14 -15.00
CA GLY A 103 -9.15 5.13 -14.48
C GLY A 103 -9.63 5.97 -15.66
N HIS A 104 -10.62 5.47 -16.41
CA HIS A 104 -11.47 6.34 -17.22
C HIS A 104 -12.77 6.55 -16.44
N VAL A 105 -12.82 7.74 -15.85
CA VAL A 105 -13.95 8.64 -15.58
C VAL A 105 -15.34 8.12 -15.99
N SER A 106 -16.22 7.98 -15.01
CA SER A 106 -17.67 8.17 -15.20
C SER A 106 -17.99 9.55 -14.65
N GLY A 107 -18.50 10.44 -15.52
CA GLY A 107 -18.80 11.84 -15.22
C GLY A 107 -18.63 12.69 -16.45
#